data_AF-A0ABD2N9G9-F1
#
_entry.id   AF-A0ABD2N9G9-F1
#
_cell.length_a   1.000
_cell.length_b   1.000
_cell.length_c   1.000
_cell.angle_alpha   90.00
_cell.angle_beta   90.00
_cell.angle_gamma   90.00
#
_symmetry.space_group_name_H-M   'P 1'
#
loop_
_entity.id
_entity.type
_entity.pdbx_description
1 polymer ?
#
loop_
_entity_poly.entity_id
_entity_poly.type
_entity_poly.pdbx_seq_one_letter_code
_entity_poly.pdbx_strand_id
1 'polypeptide(L)'
;MRTTVTVNNNNQIVLDSKEKNNVWEKYIKELFDDDRPPADVNISLTGPPITKDEIEKAIRDAKNNEAVGPDEIPSEILKLLDEKGITALT
;
A
#
# COMPACT_ATOMS: atom_id res chain seq x y z
N MET A 1 2.85 -13.61 -30.11
CA MET A 1 2.20 -12.35 -29.69
C MET A 1 0.82 -12.70 -29.14
N ARG A 2 0.50 -12.35 -27.89
CA ARG A 2 -0.88 -12.45 -27.38
C ARG A 2 -1.58 -11.14 -27.72
N THR A 3 -2.56 -11.19 -28.60
CA THR A 3 -3.40 -10.03 -28.92
C THR A 3 -4.52 -9.96 -27.89
N THR A 4 -4.52 -8.92 -27.07
CA THR A 4 -5.60 -8.68 -26.10
C THR A 4 -6.76 -8.00 -26.80
N VAL A 5 -7.94 -8.59 -26.74
CA VAL A 5 -9.16 -8.08 -27.37
C VAL A 5 -10.13 -7.66 -26.28
N THR A 6 -10.63 -6.43 -26.34
CA THR A 6 -11.69 -5.96 -25.46
C THR A 6 -13.03 -6.41 -26.02
N VAL A 7 -13.83 -7.08 -25.18
CA VAL A 7 -15.20 -7.49 -25.49
C VAL A 7 -16.17 -6.74 -24.60
N ASN A 8 -17.31 -6.33 -25.14
CA ASN A 8 -18.38 -5.72 -24.36
C ASN A 8 -19.23 -6.80 -23.67
N ASN A 9 -20.18 -6.36 -22.83
CA ASN A 9 -21.06 -7.26 -22.07
C ASN A 9 -22.01 -8.11 -22.95
N ASN A 10 -22.10 -7.82 -24.25
CA ASN A 10 -22.87 -8.59 -25.23
C ASN A 10 -21.97 -9.55 -26.04
N ASN A 11 -20.75 -9.82 -25.57
CA ASN A 11 -19.74 -10.65 -26.23
C ASN A 11 -19.27 -10.14 -27.61
N GLN A 12 -19.43 -8.84 -27.89
CA GLN A 12 -18.98 -8.23 -29.15
C GLN A 12 -17.60 -7.63 -28.98
N ILE A 13 -16.76 -7.78 -30.01
CA ILE A 13 -15.41 -7.21 -30.04
C ILE A 13 -15.50 -5.70 -30.24
N VAL A 14 -14.90 -4.96 -29.32
CA VAL A 14 -14.84 -3.51 -29.38
C VAL A 14 -13.51 -3.08 -30.00
N LEU A 15 -13.58 -2.43 -31.16
CA LEU A 15 -12.40 -1.93 -31.87
C LEU A 15 -12.16 -0.44 -31.60
N ASP A 16 -13.24 0.33 -31.44
CA ASP A 16 -13.21 1.77 -31.22
C ASP A 16 -12.64 2.14 -29.84
N SER A 17 -11.79 3.17 -29.80
CA SER A 17 -11.11 3.59 -28.58
C SER A 17 -12.05 4.22 -27.55
N LYS A 18 -13.08 4.96 -27.98
CA LYS A 18 -14.04 5.59 -27.07
C LYS A 18 -14.94 4.52 -26.45
N GLU A 19 -15.37 3.55 -27.25
CA GLU A 19 -16.14 2.42 -26.75
C GLU A 19 -15.33 1.52 -25.80
N LYS A 20 -14.03 1.31 -26.07
CA LYS A 20 -13.13 0.62 -25.12
C LYS A 20 -13.09 1.32 -23.76
N ASN A 21 -12.95 2.65 -23.75
CA ASN A 21 -12.93 3.42 -22.51
C ASN A 21 -14.24 3.24 -21.73
N ASN A 22 -15.39 3.27 -22.41
CA ASN A 22 -16.69 3.04 -21.77
C ASN A 22 -16.80 1.63 -21.16
N VAL A 23 -16.31 0.59 -21.86
CA VAL A 23 -16.28 -0.78 -21.33
C VAL A 23 -15.41 -0.87 -20.09
N TRP A 24 -14.21 -0.28 -20.12
CA TRP A 24 -13.32 -0.24 -18.96
C TRP A 24 -13.90 0.54 -17.80
N GLU A 25 -14.49 1.70 -18.05
CA GLU A 25 -15.13 2.53 -17.02
C GLU A 25 -16.27 1.75 -16.34
N LYS A 26 -17.12 1.09 -17.12
CA LYS A 26 -18.20 0.26 -16.60
C LYS A 26 -17.68 -0.94 -15.81
N TYR A 27 -16.68 -1.64 -16.33
CA TYR A 27 -16.05 -2.76 -15.64
C TYR A 27 -15.47 -2.35 -14.28
N ILE A 28 -14.74 -1.23 -14.23
CA ILE A 28 -14.17 -0.71 -12.97
C ILE A 28 -15.27 -0.31 -12.00
N LYS A 29 -16.31 0.38 -12.49
CA LYS A 29 -17.47 0.72 -11.66
C LYS A 29 -18.11 -0.51 -11.05
N GLU A 30 -18.41 -1.55 -11.83
CA GLU A 30 -19.00 -2.80 -11.33
C GLU A 30 -18.05 -3.57 -10.42
N LEU A 31 -16.74 -3.58 -10.71
CA LEU A 31 -15.75 -4.30 -9.92
C LEU A 31 -15.57 -3.71 -8.51
N PHE A 32 -15.69 -2.39 -8.40
CA PHE A 32 -15.52 -1.64 -7.15
C PHE A 32 -16.85 -1.07 -6.63
N ASP A 33 -17.98 -1.51 -7.18
CA ASP A 33 -19.30 -1.20 -6.61
C ASP A 33 -19.41 -1.99 -5.31
N ASP A 34 -19.23 -1.29 -4.19
CA ASP A 34 -19.21 -1.88 -2.87
C ASP A 34 -20.40 -1.34 -2.08
N ASP A 35 -21.45 -2.14 -2.02
CA ASP A 35 -22.69 -1.84 -1.28
C ASP A 35 -22.65 -2.31 0.18
N ARG A 36 -21.51 -2.88 0.62
CA ARG A 36 -21.38 -3.39 1.98
C ARG A 36 -21.54 -2.22 2.95
N PRO A 37 -22.22 -2.43 4.10
CA PRO A 37 -22.23 -1.43 5.14
C PRO A 37 -20.78 -1.10 5.51
N PRO A 38 -20.47 0.18 5.83
CA PRO A 38 -19.15 0.52 6.33
C PRO A 38 -18.83 -0.45 7.46
N ALA A 39 -17.68 -1.12 7.36
CA ALA A 39 -17.27 -2.03 8.41
C ALA A 39 -17.27 -1.25 9.73
N ASP A 40 -17.80 -1.85 10.80
CA ASP A 40 -17.51 -1.42 12.16
C ASP A 40 -16.03 -1.71 12.41
N VAL A 41 -15.16 -0.91 11.80
CA VAL A 41 -13.75 -0.91 12.11
C VAL A 41 -13.71 -0.32 13.50
N ASN A 42 -13.45 -1.16 14.49
CA ASN A 42 -13.08 -0.66 15.80
C ASN A 42 -11.80 0.16 15.57
N ILE A 43 -11.95 1.49 15.51
CA ILE A 43 -10.86 2.46 15.33
C ILE A 43 -10.10 2.59 16.66
N SER A 44 -9.85 1.45 17.31
CA SER A 44 -8.86 1.34 18.35
C SER A 44 -7.52 1.61 17.69
N LEU A 45 -7.12 2.87 17.70
CA LEU A 45 -5.76 3.31 17.34
C LEU A 45 -4.72 2.73 18.31
N THR A 46 -5.18 2.08 19.38
CA THR A 46 -4.39 1.37 20.36
C THR A 46 -4.28 -0.09 19.98
N GLY A 47 -3.08 -0.50 19.59
CA GLY A 47 -2.65 -1.90 19.52
C GLY A 47 -1.88 -2.31 20.78
N PRO A 48 -1.32 -3.52 20.81
CA PRO A 48 -0.31 -3.90 21.78
C PRO A 48 0.84 -2.88 21.81
N PRO A 49 1.53 -2.70 22.94
CA PRO A 49 2.72 -1.86 22.99
C PRO A 49 3.76 -2.38 22.00
N ILE A 50 4.45 -1.45 21.34
CA ILE A 50 5.59 -1.79 20.48
C ILE A 50 6.64 -2.48 21.36
N THR A 51 7.21 -3.57 20.85
CA THR A 51 8.25 -4.34 21.55
C THR A 51 9.64 -3.93 21.10
N LYS A 52 10.63 -4.12 21.98
CA LYS A 52 12.05 -3.90 21.65
C LYS A 52 12.48 -4.72 20.44
N ASP A 53 12.06 -5.99 20.36
CA ASP A 53 12.39 -6.90 19.27
C ASP A 53 11.85 -6.43 17.91
N GLU A 54 10.66 -5.82 17.89
CA GLU A 54 10.08 -5.22 16.68
C GLU A 54 10.92 -4.04 16.19
N ILE A 55 11.35 -3.16 17.10
CA ILE A 55 12.20 -2.01 16.77
C ILE A 55 13.57 -2.48 16.26
N GLU A 56 14.20 -3.43 16.95
CA GLU A 56 15.49 -4.00 16.52
C GLU A 56 15.39 -4.64 15.13
N LYS A 57 14.30 -5.36 14.86
CA LYS A 57 14.05 -5.94 13.55
C LYS A 57 13.81 -4.87 12.49
N ALA A 58 13.00 -3.86 12.77
CA ALA A 58 12.72 -2.77 11.83
C ALA A 58 13.99 -1.99 11.45
N ILE A 59 14.84 -1.67 12.43
CA ILE A 59 16.13 -0.98 12.19
C ILE A 59 17.07 -1.85 11.35
N ARG A 60 17.11 -3.17 11.61
CA ARG A 60 17.93 -4.11 10.84
C ARG A 60 17.45 -4.25 9.39
N ASP A 61 16.13 -4.31 9.18
CA ASP A 61 15.51 -4.51 7.87
C ASP A 61 15.47 -3.21 7.03
N ALA A 62 15.63 -2.04 7.66
CA ALA A 62 15.74 -0.75 6.97
C ALA A 62 16.88 -0.75 5.94
N LYS A 63 16.60 -0.32 4.71
CA LYS A 63 17.61 -0.31 3.64
C LYS A 63 18.50 0.92 3.76
N ASN A 64 19.74 0.76 3.30
CA ASN A 64 20.65 1.89 3.20
C ASN A 64 20.39 2.69 1.91
N ASN A 65 20.74 3.97 1.95
CA ASN A 65 20.63 4.98 0.89
C ASN A 65 19.18 5.22 0.45
N GLU A 66 18.22 5.09 1.36
CA GLU A 66 16.86 5.56 1.12
C GLU A 66 16.81 7.08 1.07
N ALA A 67 15.82 7.62 0.34
CA ALA A 67 15.62 9.05 0.28
C ALA A 67 15.26 9.58 1.68
N VAL A 68 15.95 10.63 2.11
CA VAL A 68 15.69 11.27 3.39
C VAL A 68 14.28 11.84 3.43
N GLY A 69 13.64 11.73 4.60
CA GLY A 69 12.35 12.33 4.85
C GLY A 69 12.44 13.86 5.00
N PRO A 70 11.31 14.53 5.29
CA PRO A 70 11.27 15.96 5.58
C PRO A 70 12.09 16.40 6.80
N ASP A 71 12.50 15.44 7.64
CA ASP A 71 13.38 15.64 8.79
C ASP A 71 14.87 15.67 8.41
N GLU A 72 15.22 15.34 7.16
CA GLU A 72 16.58 15.28 6.63
C GLU A 72 17.50 14.28 7.38
N ILE A 73 16.91 13.29 8.08
CA ILE A 73 17.65 12.27 8.84
C ILE A 73 17.73 10.97 8.02
N PRO A 74 18.94 10.49 7.65
CA PRO A 74 19.10 9.18 7.04
C PRO A 74 18.75 8.04 8.01
N SER A 75 18.09 7.00 7.49
CA SER A 75 17.67 5.82 8.26
C SER A 75 18.84 5.07 8.93
N GLU A 76 20.05 5.18 8.38
CA GLU A 76 21.27 4.54 8.85
C GLU A 76 21.70 5.02 10.23
N ILE A 77 21.31 6.24 10.61
CA ILE A 77 21.59 6.77 11.95
C ILE A 77 20.94 5.88 13.01
N LEU A 78 19.77 5.29 12.72
CA LEU A 78 19.08 4.39 13.64
C LEU A 78 19.89 3.11 13.93
N LYS A 79 20.76 2.69 13.00
CA LYS A 79 21.62 1.51 13.17
C LYS A 79 22.79 1.76 14.11
N LEU A 80 23.07 3.02 14.44
CA LEU A 80 24.14 3.43 15.37
C LEU A 80 23.64 3.57 16.82
N LEU A 81 22.33 3.40 17.06
CA LEU A 81 21.76 3.51 18.40
C LEU A 81 22.29 2.40 19.31
N ASP A 82 22.61 2.79 20.54
CA ASP A 82 22.91 1.85 21.62
C ASP A 82 21.62 1.36 22.29
N GLU A 83 21.74 0.50 23.30
CA GLU A 83 20.57 -0.03 24.01
C GLU A 83 19.69 1.06 24.63
N LYS A 84 20.28 2.18 25.07
CA LYS A 84 19.53 3.30 25.61
C LYS A 84 18.73 4.00 24.52
N GLY A 85 19.34 4.17 23.34
CA GLY A 85 18.67 4.69 22.16
C GLY A 85 17.49 3.84 21.71
N ILE A 86 17.66 2.51 21.67
CA ILE A 86 16.57 1.58 21.32
C ILE A 86 15.45 1.63 22.36
N THR A 87 15.80 1.69 23.65
CA THR A 87 14.80 1.76 24.74
C THR A 87 14.00 3.07 24.69
N ALA A 88 14.60 4.17 24.23
CA ALA A 88 13.90 5.46 24.09
C ALA A 88 12.87 5.49 22.93
N LEU A 89 12.91 4.50 22.03
CA LEU A 89 11.96 4.36 20.91
C LEU A 89 10.75 3.47 21.26
N THR A 90 10.75 2.87 22.44
CA THR A 90 9.67 2.00 22.96
C THR A 90 8.85 2.75 24.01
#